data_AF-A0A661R109-F1
#
_entry.id   AF-A0A661R109-F1
#
_cell.length_a   1.000
_cell.length_b   1.000
_cell.length_c   1.000
_cell.angle_alpha   90.00
_cell.angle_beta   90.00
_cell.angle_gamma   90.00
#
_symmetry.space_group_name_H-M   'P 1'
#
loop_
_entity.id
_entity.type
_entity.pdbx_description
1 polymer ?
#
loop_
_entity_poly.entity_id
_entity_poly.type
_entity_poly.pdbx_seq_one_letter_code
_entity_poly.pdbx_strand_id
1 'polypeptide(L)'
;MSEYRNELKRVSREAPYTAWTFLKWGLLVLLVFTILAFIAQALGIISINIQREVVQHSQQYVETKVNLLNKLHTDYLQLDAEIAELRAGEGNEEIIEAKRAQQKNIVTRMKTEAEMIPNSQVPASVKLFLSTRK
;
A
#
# COMPACT_ATOMS: atom_id res chain seq x y z
N MET A 1 -12.73 -74.27 -20.95
CA MET A 1 -13.46 -73.60 -19.83
C MET A 1 -12.82 -73.79 -18.44
N SER A 2 -12.00 -74.82 -18.19
CA SER A 2 -11.36 -75.07 -16.88
C SER A 2 -10.32 -74.00 -16.49
N GLU A 3 -9.44 -73.60 -17.43
CA GLU A 3 -8.37 -72.62 -17.17
C GLU A 3 -8.89 -71.21 -16.85
N TYR A 4 -9.90 -70.74 -17.58
CA TYR A 4 -10.56 -69.44 -17.34
C TYR A 4 -11.14 -69.31 -15.91
N ARG A 5 -11.67 -70.41 -15.35
CA ARG A 5 -12.18 -70.41 -13.97
C ARG A 5 -11.07 -70.32 -12.92
N ASN A 6 -9.90 -70.88 -13.21
CA ASN A 6 -8.75 -70.83 -12.32
C ASN A 6 -8.09 -69.45 -12.35
N GLU A 7 -8.04 -68.79 -13.51
CA GLU A 7 -7.59 -67.39 -13.63
C GLU A 7 -8.53 -66.41 -12.91
N LEU A 8 -9.85 -66.56 -13.09
CA LEU A 8 -10.84 -65.73 -12.38
C LEU A 8 -10.73 -65.87 -10.86
N LYS A 9 -10.52 -67.08 -10.34
CA LYS A 9 -10.31 -67.31 -8.90
C LYS A 9 -9.00 -66.71 -8.38
N ARG A 10 -7.96 -66.63 -9.21
CA ARG A 10 -6.67 -66.03 -8.84
C ARG A 10 -6.77 -64.51 -8.82
N VAL A 11 -7.36 -63.92 -9.87
CA VAL A 11 -7.65 -62.48 -9.94
C VAL A 11 -8.59 -62.04 -8.82
N SER A 12 -9.64 -62.79 -8.49
CA SER A 12 -10.56 -62.43 -7.41
C SER A 12 -9.91 -62.45 -6.02
N ARG A 13 -8.81 -63.20 -5.84
CA ARG A 13 -8.06 -63.29 -4.58
C ARG A 13 -7.05 -62.16 -4.43
N GLU A 14 -6.49 -61.68 -5.53
CA GLU A 14 -5.47 -60.61 -5.58
C GLU A 14 -6.08 -59.20 -5.79
N ALA A 15 -7.28 -59.12 -6.37
CA ALA A 15 -8.06 -57.89 -6.55
C ALA A 15 -8.33 -57.08 -5.26
N PRO A 16 -8.71 -57.68 -4.11
CA PRO A 16 -8.95 -56.89 -2.90
C PRO A 16 -7.67 -56.27 -2.33
N TYR A 17 -6.51 -56.93 -2.46
CA TYR A 17 -5.23 -56.41 -1.98
C TYR A 17 -4.68 -55.29 -2.87
N THR A 18 -4.84 -55.43 -4.19
CA THR A 18 -4.48 -54.37 -5.15
C THR A 18 -5.41 -53.17 -5.02
N ALA A 19 -6.72 -53.36 -4.91
CA ALA A 19 -7.67 -52.26 -4.66
C ALA A 19 -7.37 -51.53 -3.33
N TRP A 20 -7.06 -52.26 -2.26
CA TRP A 20 -6.73 -51.68 -0.95
C TRP A 20 -5.43 -50.87 -0.96
N THR A 21 -4.42 -51.33 -1.69
CA THR A 21 -3.15 -50.60 -1.85
C THR A 21 -3.33 -49.33 -2.68
N PHE A 22 -4.05 -49.40 -3.80
CA PHE A 22 -4.42 -48.20 -4.58
C PHE A 22 -5.25 -47.20 -3.78
N LEU A 23 -6.19 -47.67 -2.96
CA LEU A 23 -6.99 -46.79 -2.12
C LEU A 23 -6.15 -46.08 -1.05
N LYS A 24 -5.24 -46.80 -0.38
CA LYS A 24 -4.34 -46.23 0.64
C LYS A 24 -3.40 -45.19 0.07
N TRP A 25 -2.72 -45.51 -1.02
CA TRP A 25 -1.77 -44.59 -1.65
C TRP A 25 -2.49 -43.44 -2.36
N GLY A 26 -3.63 -43.72 -3.00
CA GLY A 26 -4.48 -42.70 -3.63
C GLY A 26 -5.03 -41.69 -2.62
N LEU A 27 -5.46 -42.14 -1.45
CA LEU A 27 -5.92 -41.25 -0.37
C LEU A 27 -4.79 -40.36 0.15
N LEU A 28 -3.58 -40.93 0.33
CA LEU A 28 -2.39 -40.17 0.74
C LEU A 28 -2.03 -39.08 -0.29
N VAL A 29 -2.03 -39.43 -1.58
CA VAL A 29 -1.76 -38.46 -2.65
C VAL A 29 -2.83 -37.37 -2.69
N LEU A 30 -4.10 -37.73 -2.56
CA LEU A 30 -5.21 -36.77 -2.55
C LEU A 30 -5.13 -35.82 -1.34
N LEU A 31 -4.74 -36.35 -0.18
CA LEU A 31 -4.52 -35.56 1.04
C LEU A 31 -3.35 -34.57 0.86
N VAL A 32 -2.24 -35.01 0.27
CA VAL A 32 -1.11 -34.12 -0.03
C VAL A 32 -1.53 -33.02 -1.00
N PHE A 33 -2.28 -33.35 -2.06
CA PHE A 33 -2.77 -32.35 -3.02
C PHE A 33 -3.73 -31.34 -2.40
N THR A 34 -4.64 -31.78 -1.51
CA THR A 34 -5.56 -30.86 -0.83
C THR A 34 -4.83 -29.94 0.14
N ILE A 35 -3.83 -30.44 0.87
CA ILE A 35 -2.98 -29.60 1.73
C ILE A 35 -2.21 -28.57 0.89
N LEU A 36 -1.60 -28.98 -0.23
CA LEU A 36 -0.88 -28.07 -1.12
C LEU A 36 -1.80 -27.01 -1.74
N ALA A 37 -3.00 -27.39 -2.18
CA ALA A 37 -3.98 -26.47 -2.72
C ALA A 37 -4.46 -25.46 -1.67
N PHE A 38 -4.68 -25.91 -0.44
CA PHE A 38 -5.05 -25.04 0.69
C PHE A 38 -3.93 -24.03 1.01
N ILE A 39 -2.67 -24.48 1.07
CA ILE A 39 -1.51 -23.61 1.29
C ILE A 39 -1.39 -22.59 0.16
N ALA A 40 -1.55 -23.00 -1.10
CA ALA A 40 -1.47 -22.11 -2.25
C ALA A 40 -2.55 -21.02 -2.21
N GLN A 41 -3.79 -21.37 -1.84
CA GLN A 41 -4.87 -20.39 -1.66
C GLN A 41 -4.60 -19.46 -0.47
N ALA A 42 -4.14 -19.99 0.66
CA ALA A 42 -3.80 -19.18 1.82
C ALA A 42 -2.69 -18.16 1.51
N LEU A 43 -1.63 -18.58 0.81
CA LEU A 43 -0.54 -17.69 0.39
C LEU A 43 -1.01 -16.62 -0.60
N GLY A 44 -1.90 -16.98 -1.54
CA GLY A 44 -2.50 -16.01 -2.47
C GLY A 44 -3.29 -14.93 -1.73
N ILE A 45 -4.16 -15.33 -0.79
CA ILE A 45 -4.98 -14.41 0.02
C ILE A 45 -4.09 -13.51 0.90
N ILE A 46 -3.04 -14.07 1.53
CA ILE A 46 -2.09 -13.31 2.35
C ILE A 46 -1.35 -12.26 1.48
N SER A 47 -0.91 -12.63 0.28
CA SER A 47 -0.19 -11.71 -0.61
C SER A 47 -1.05 -10.51 -1.05
N ILE A 48 -2.34 -10.75 -1.34
CA ILE A 48 -3.27 -9.70 -1.79
C ILE A 48 -3.58 -8.73 -0.65
N ASN A 49 -3.79 -9.24 0.57
CA ASN A 49 -4.06 -8.38 1.73
C ASN A 49 -2.84 -7.53 2.13
N ILE A 50 -1.63 -8.11 2.11
CA ILE A 50 -0.40 -7.34 2.40
C ILE A 50 -0.18 -6.25 1.36
N GLN A 51 -0.36 -6.56 0.06
CA GLN A 51 -0.26 -5.54 -0.99
C GLN A 51 -1.29 -4.43 -0.80
N ARG A 52 -2.52 -4.77 -0.44
CA ARG A 52 -3.57 -3.79 -0.19
C ARG A 52 -3.25 -2.90 1.01
N GLU A 53 -2.76 -3.47 2.10
CA GLU A 53 -2.35 -2.73 3.30
C GLU A 53 -1.17 -1.80 3.02
N VAL A 54 -0.14 -2.27 2.30
CA VAL A 54 1.01 -1.44 1.88
C VAL A 54 0.58 -0.31 0.94
N VAL A 55 -0.29 -0.60 -0.03
CA VAL A 55 -0.83 0.42 -0.94
C VAL A 55 -1.69 1.42 -0.18
N GLN A 56 -2.56 0.97 0.72
CA GLN A 56 -3.40 1.84 1.55
C GLN A 56 -2.57 2.72 2.49
N HIS A 57 -1.55 2.17 3.16
CA HIS A 57 -0.63 2.97 3.96
C HIS A 57 0.16 3.97 3.10
N SER A 58 0.55 3.59 1.88
CA SER A 58 1.20 4.53 0.95
C SER A 58 0.24 5.63 0.50
N GLN A 59 -1.02 5.31 0.19
CA GLN A 59 -2.03 6.27 -0.26
C GLN A 59 -2.43 7.20 0.87
N GLN A 60 -2.75 6.67 2.05
CA GLN A 60 -3.06 7.48 3.24
C GLN A 60 -1.88 8.37 3.63
N TYR A 61 -0.64 7.87 3.53
CA TYR A 61 0.56 8.68 3.74
C TYR A 61 0.62 9.83 2.73
N VAL A 62 0.47 9.56 1.43
CA VAL A 62 0.52 10.62 0.41
C VAL A 62 -0.64 11.60 0.56
N GLU A 63 -1.87 11.14 0.81
CA GLU A 63 -3.02 12.01 1.08
C GLU A 63 -2.76 12.91 2.29
N THR A 64 -2.19 12.37 3.37
CA THR A 64 -1.83 13.17 4.55
C THR A 64 -0.81 14.24 4.20
N LYS A 65 0.20 13.90 3.39
CA LYS A 65 1.21 14.86 2.92
C LYS A 65 0.63 15.91 1.98
N VAL A 66 -0.25 15.52 1.06
CA VAL A 66 -0.97 16.45 0.16
C VAL A 66 -1.83 17.43 0.96
N ASN A 67 -2.57 16.93 1.95
CA ASN A 67 -3.37 17.77 2.84
C ASN A 67 -2.49 18.72 3.66
N LEU A 68 -1.36 18.25 4.17
CA LEU A 68 -0.38 19.09 4.89
C LEU A 68 0.18 20.18 3.97
N LEU A 69 0.56 19.85 2.73
CA LEU A 69 1.09 20.81 1.76
C LEU A 69 0.06 21.88 1.41
N ASN A 70 -1.20 21.50 1.19
CA ASN A 70 -2.29 22.46 0.97
C ASN A 70 -2.49 23.37 2.18
N LYS A 71 -2.47 22.81 3.40
CA LYS A 71 -2.59 23.61 4.63
C LYS A 71 -1.45 24.61 4.76
N LEU A 72 -0.21 24.17 4.60
CA LEU A 72 0.97 25.05 4.69
C LEU A 72 0.91 26.17 3.64
N HIS A 73 0.43 25.88 2.43
CA HIS A 73 0.24 26.90 1.40
C HIS A 73 -0.84 27.92 1.79
N THR A 74 -1.96 27.48 2.36
CA THR A 74 -3.00 28.38 2.88
C THR A 74 -2.48 29.23 4.04
N ASP A 75 -1.78 28.62 5.00
CA ASP A 75 -1.17 29.32 6.14
C ASP A 75 -0.17 30.39 5.66
N TYR A 76 0.61 30.09 4.60
CA TYR A 76 1.48 31.07 3.96
C TYR A 76 0.70 32.25 3.40
N LEU A 77 -0.37 31.99 2.63
CA LEU A 77 -1.19 33.04 2.01
C LEU A 77 -1.89 33.91 3.06
N GLN A 78 -2.32 33.30 4.17
CA GLN A 78 -2.90 34.04 5.29
C GLN A 78 -1.86 34.97 5.92
N LEU A 79 -0.64 34.48 6.19
CA LEU A 79 0.44 35.33 6.70
C LEU A 79 0.81 36.45 5.73
N ASP A 80 0.73 36.21 4.43
CA ASP A 80 0.99 37.23 3.41
C ASP A 80 -0.06 38.35 3.46
N ALA A 81 -1.34 38.00 3.62
CA ALA A 81 -2.42 38.94 3.81
C ALA A 81 -2.27 39.74 5.13
N GLU A 82 -1.96 39.06 6.23
CA GLU A 82 -1.72 39.71 7.53
C GLU A 82 -0.52 40.68 7.49
N ILE A 83 0.55 40.33 6.78
CA ILE A 83 1.68 41.24 6.56
C ILE A 83 1.25 42.45 5.74
N ALA A 84 0.43 42.27 4.71
CA ALA A 84 -0.08 43.37 3.90
C ALA A 84 -0.94 44.34 4.71
N GLU A 85 -1.81 43.81 5.60
CA GLU A 85 -2.61 44.62 6.53
C GLU A 85 -1.74 45.37 7.55
N LEU A 86 -0.74 44.69 8.14
CA LEU A 86 0.16 45.32 9.12
C LEU A 86 1.01 46.43 8.52
N ARG A 87 1.38 46.33 7.24
CA ARG A 87 2.08 47.39 6.49
C ARG A 87 1.22 48.62 6.24
N ALA A 88 -0.10 48.48 6.26
CA ALA A 88 -1.01 49.62 6.12
C ALA A 88 -1.16 50.42 7.43
N GLY A 89 -0.74 49.87 8.57
CA GLY A 89 -0.69 50.56 9.85
C GLY A 89 0.73 51.07 10.18
N GLU A 90 0.81 52.14 10.96
CA GLU A 90 2.10 52.66 11.45
C GLU A 90 2.62 51.83 12.64
N GLY A 91 3.93 51.56 12.68
CA GLY A 91 4.61 51.01 13.87
C GLY A 91 4.70 49.49 14.01
N ASN A 92 4.36 48.70 12.97
CA ASN A 92 4.30 47.23 13.05
C ASN A 92 5.55 46.48 12.52
N GLU A 93 6.69 47.15 12.32
CA GLU A 93 7.85 46.57 11.61
C GLU A 93 8.40 45.30 12.28
N GLU A 94 8.47 45.26 13.61
CA GLU A 94 8.94 44.08 14.35
C GLU A 94 8.01 42.87 14.15
N ILE A 95 6.70 43.09 14.14
CA ILE A 95 5.69 42.06 13.92
C ILE A 95 5.76 41.56 12.47
N ILE A 96 5.97 42.47 11.51
CA ILE A 96 6.15 42.14 10.10
C ILE A 96 7.39 41.26 9.90
N GLU A 97 8.51 41.60 10.54
CA GLU A 97 9.73 40.79 10.46
C GLU A 97 9.53 39.38 11.04
N ALA A 98 8.89 39.27 12.20
CA ALA A 98 8.55 37.99 12.80
C ALA A 98 7.66 37.12 11.87
N LYS A 99 6.64 37.72 11.24
CA LYS A 99 5.78 37.01 10.28
C LYS A 99 6.53 36.61 9.00
N ARG A 100 7.48 37.41 8.52
CA ARG A 100 8.36 37.01 7.40
C ARG A 100 9.26 35.82 7.76
N ALA A 101 9.75 35.75 9.00
CA ALA A 101 10.48 34.58 9.48
C ALA A 101 9.59 33.32 9.50
N GLN A 102 8.33 33.46 9.92
CA GLN A 102 7.34 32.38 9.85
C GLN A 102 7.07 31.94 8.39
N GLN A 103 6.90 32.88 7.47
CA GLN A 103 6.76 32.58 6.04
C GLN A 103 7.95 31.78 5.50
N LYS A 104 9.19 32.16 5.83
CA LYS A 104 10.40 31.43 5.42
C LYS A 104 10.42 30.00 5.97
N ASN A 105 10.02 29.80 7.22
CA ASN A 105 9.93 28.47 7.83
C ASN A 105 8.87 27.61 7.14
N ILE A 106 7.71 28.18 6.80
CA ILE A 106 6.65 27.48 6.06
C ILE A 106 7.14 27.04 4.68
N VAL A 107 7.79 27.93 3.93
CA VAL A 107 8.37 27.60 2.61
C VAL A 107 9.38 26.46 2.72
N THR A 108 10.26 26.52 3.71
CA THR A 108 11.27 25.47 3.94
C THR A 108 10.58 24.13 4.24
N ARG A 109 9.59 24.13 5.14
CA ARG A 109 8.82 22.92 5.47
C ARG A 109 8.06 22.38 4.27
N MET A 110 7.41 23.24 3.48
CA MET A 110 6.73 22.83 2.25
C MET A 110 7.67 22.14 1.28
N LYS A 111 8.90 22.64 1.12
CA LYS A 111 9.90 22.01 0.26
C LYS A 111 10.29 20.62 0.79
N THR A 112 10.62 20.52 2.07
CA THR A 112 10.98 19.23 2.70
C THR A 112 9.85 18.21 2.60
N GLU A 113 8.61 18.61 2.85
CA GLU A 113 7.44 17.72 2.79
C GLU A 113 7.09 17.32 1.35
N ALA A 114 7.29 18.21 0.37
CA ALA A 114 7.09 17.90 -1.04
C ALA A 114 8.13 16.91 -1.59
N GLU A 115 9.36 16.95 -1.08
CA GLU A 115 10.42 15.98 -1.42
C GLU A 115 10.14 14.57 -0.87
N MET A 116 9.24 14.42 0.11
CA MET A 116 8.87 13.13 0.71
C MET A 116 7.81 12.34 -0.08
N ILE A 117 7.18 12.94 -1.09
CA ILE A 117 6.17 12.29 -1.92
C ILE A 117 6.56 12.33 -3.40
N PRO A 118 6.02 11.42 -4.24
CA PRO A 118 6.28 11.46 -5.67
C PRO A 118 5.87 12.82 -6.26
N ASN A 119 6.74 13.39 -7.09
CA ASN A 119 6.49 14.68 -7.73
C ASN A 119 5.14 14.72 -8.46
N SER A 120 4.63 13.62 -9.02
CA SER A 120 3.31 13.57 -9.66
C SER A 120 2.15 13.90 -8.69
N GLN A 121 2.30 13.61 -7.40
CA GLN A 121 1.24 13.77 -6.39
C GLN A 121 1.31 15.10 -5.64
N VAL A 122 2.38 15.89 -5.78
CA VAL A 122 2.46 17.23 -5.19
C VAL A 122 1.41 18.15 -5.84
N PRO A 123 0.60 18.89 -5.07
CA PRO A 123 -0.42 19.82 -5.62
C PRO A 123 0.16 20.82 -6.61
N ALA A 124 -0.59 21.11 -7.68
CA ALA A 124 -0.14 22.02 -8.74
C ALA A 124 0.11 23.45 -8.23
N SER A 125 -0.75 23.95 -7.33
CA SER A 125 -0.58 25.26 -6.67
C SER A 125 0.74 25.34 -5.90
N VAL A 126 1.04 24.30 -5.12
CA VAL A 126 2.27 24.19 -4.32
C VAL A 126 3.51 24.08 -5.22
N LYS A 127 3.46 23.28 -6.29
CA LYS A 127 4.55 23.19 -7.27
C LYS A 127 4.87 24.54 -7.88
N LEU A 128 3.85 25.25 -8.35
CA LEU A 128 4.01 26.56 -9.00
C LEU A 128 4.53 27.61 -8.01
N PHE A 129 4.02 27.58 -6.78
CA PHE A 129 4.51 28.44 -5.70
C PHE A 129 5.99 28.19 -5.39
N LEU A 130 6.40 26.92 -5.23
CA LEU A 130 7.78 26.56 -4.92
C LEU A 130 8.74 26.81 -6.09
N SER A 131 8.28 26.68 -7.34
CA SER A 131 9.11 26.96 -8.52
C SER A 131 9.38 28.45 -8.72
N THR A 132 8.46 29.31 -8.27
CA THR A 132 8.54 30.77 -8.42
C THR A 132 9.47 31.41 -7.38
N ARG A 133 9.79 30.71 -6.28
CA ARG A 133 10.60 31.22 -5.15
C ARG A 133 11.94 30.49 -5.00
N LYS A 134 12.58 30.13 -6.13
CA LYS A 134 13.94 29.55 -6.15
C LYS A 134 15.01 30.56 -5.75
#